data_AF-A0A6G9RKJ4-F1
#
_entry.id   AF-A0A6G9RKJ4-F1
#
_cell.length_a   1.000
_cell.length_b   1.000
_cell.length_c   1.000
_cell.angle_alpha   90.00
_cell.angle_beta   90.00
_cell.angle_gamma   90.00
#
_symmetry.space_group_name_H-M   'P 1'
#
loop_
_entity.id
_entity.type
_entity.pdbx_description
1 polymer ?
#
loop_
_entity_poly.entity_id
_entity_poly.type
_entity_poly.pdbx_seq_one_letter_code
_entity_poly.pdbx_strand_id
1 'polypeptide(L)'
;METKRTRDWRNAQKRRNKSRDIRKTLLNFRGEKNWKMLYTRSDKLLRAAQLGLEYPRITNQQLALRGLEECQYSDERTFYMQS
;
A
#
# COMPACT_ATOMS: atom_id res chain seq x y z
N MET A 1 16.38 30.51 12.87
CA MET A 1 15.27 30.57 11.90
C MET A 1 14.54 29.23 11.90
N GLU A 2 13.37 29.16 12.52
CA GLU A 2 12.56 27.94 12.56
C GLU A 2 11.99 27.65 11.17
N THR A 3 12.41 26.55 10.54
CA THR A 3 11.85 26.12 9.26
C THR A 3 10.51 25.44 9.53
N LYS A 4 9.41 26.20 9.40
CA LYS A 4 8.06 25.62 9.51
C LYS A 4 7.88 24.53 8.44
N ARG A 5 7.79 23.27 8.88
CA ARG A 5 7.56 22.08 8.03
C ARG A 5 6.11 22.04 7.52
N THR A 6 5.72 23.06 6.77
CA THR A 6 4.38 23.20 6.19
C THR A 6 4.10 22.13 5.13
N ARG A 7 2.83 22.03 4.71
CA ARG A 7 2.41 21.13 3.62
C ARG A 7 3.20 21.40 2.34
N ASP A 8 3.44 22.67 2.00
CA ASP A 8 4.17 23.05 0.79
C ASP A 8 5.64 22.68 0.87
N TRP A 9 6.27 22.85 2.03
CA TRP A 9 7.63 22.40 2.26
C TRP A 9 7.76 20.88 2.07
N ARG A 10 6.80 20.10 2.60
CA ARG A 10 6.77 18.63 2.41
C ARG A 10 6.58 18.25 0.94
N ASN A 11 5.70 18.95 0.21
CA ASN A 11 5.49 18.71 -1.21
C ASN A 11 6.73 19.05 -2.05
N ALA A 12 7.41 20.16 -1.74
CA ALA A 12 8.65 20.55 -2.39
C ALA A 12 9.78 19.54 -2.11
N GLN A 13 9.91 19.06 -0.87
CA GLN A 13 10.87 18.00 -0.52
C GLN A 13 10.55 16.69 -1.25
N LYS A 14 9.27 16.29 -1.32
CA LYS A 14 8.84 15.10 -2.07
C LYS A 14 9.20 15.19 -3.55
N ARG A 15 9.00 16.36 -4.19
CA ARG A 15 9.40 16.61 -5.57
C ARG A 15 10.92 16.52 -5.76
N ARG A 16 11.72 17.13 -4.87
CA ARG A 16 13.19 17.04 -4.90
C ARG A 16 13.71 15.61 -4.77
N ASN A 17 13.08 14.80 -3.92
CA ASN A 17 13.48 13.40 -3.71
C ASN A 17 12.98 12.44 -4.80
N LYS A 18 12.03 12.86 -5.65
CA LYS A 18 11.41 12.00 -6.68
C LYS A 18 12.42 11.43 -7.67
N SER A 19 13.49 12.15 -8.03
CA SER A 19 14.53 11.63 -8.93
C SER A 19 15.40 10.54 -8.30
N ARG A 20 15.52 10.51 -6.97
CA ARG A 20 16.21 9.43 -6.25
C ARG A 20 15.44 8.12 -6.31
N ASP A 21 14.11 8.18 -6.33
CA ASP A 21 13.26 6.99 -6.44
C ASP A 21 13.32 6.37 -7.84
N ILE A 22 13.51 7.17 -8.90
CA ILE A 22 13.66 6.67 -10.28
C ILE A 22 14.93 5.81 -10.44
N ARG A 23 16.00 6.08 -9.69
CA ARG A 23 17.20 5.23 -9.75
C ARG A 23 16.98 3.82 -9.16
N LYS A 24 15.95 3.63 -8.31
CA LYS A 24 15.60 2.30 -7.81
C LYS A 24 14.94 1.41 -8.86
N THR A 25 14.26 1.98 -9.85
CA THR A 25 13.58 1.17 -10.89
C THR A 25 14.55 0.55 -11.89
N LEU A 26 15.81 0.99 -11.93
CA LEU A 26 16.86 0.45 -12.80
C LEU A 26 17.65 -0.70 -12.15
N LEU A 27 17.44 -0.97 -10.87
CA LEU A 27 18.06 -2.11 -10.20
C LEU A 27 17.15 -3.33 -10.40
N ASN A 28 17.47 -4.14 -11.41
CA ASN A 28 16.86 -5.47 -11.61
C ASN A 28 17.04 -6.41 -10.39
N PHE A 29 17.91 -6.04 -9.44
CA PHE A 29 18.08 -6.74 -8.18
C PHE A 29 17.12 -6.21 -7.12
N ARG A 30 16.30 -7.12 -6.56
CA ARG A 30 15.59 -6.85 -5.30
C ARG A 30 16.64 -6.51 -4.24
N GLY A 31 16.53 -5.32 -3.65
CA GLY A 31 17.39 -4.94 -2.52
C GLY A 31 17.29 -5.93 -1.36
N GLU A 32 18.29 -5.91 -0.48
CA GLU A 32 18.36 -6.82 0.67
C GLU A 32 17.06 -6.85 1.48
N LYS A 33 16.64 -8.07 1.85
CA LYS A 33 15.42 -8.29 2.63
C LYS A 33 15.55 -7.58 3.97
N ASN A 34 14.60 -6.71 4.28
CA ASN A 34 14.58 -6.03 5.57
C ASN A 34 14.01 -6.95 6.67
N TRP A 35 14.89 -7.70 7.33
CA TRP A 35 14.53 -8.69 8.36
C TRP A 35 13.75 -8.11 9.53
N LYS A 36 13.89 -6.81 9.84
CA LYS A 36 13.10 -6.13 10.88
C LYS A 36 11.58 -6.22 10.64
N MET A 37 11.16 -6.30 9.37
CA MET A 37 9.75 -6.42 9.00
C MET A 37 9.21 -7.83 9.27
N LEU A 38 10.08 -8.84 9.42
CA LEU A 38 9.71 -10.20 9.76
C LEU A 38 9.50 -10.34 11.28
N TYR A 39 10.42 -9.79 12.07
CA TYR A 39 10.34 -9.85 13.53
C TYR A 39 9.20 -9.00 14.11
N THR A 40 8.85 -7.89 13.47
CA THR A 40 7.70 -7.06 13.87
C THR A 40 6.35 -7.62 13.40
N ARG A 41 6.32 -8.77 12.72
CA ARG A 41 5.08 -9.32 12.17
C ARG A 41 4.16 -9.88 13.27
N SER A 42 4.72 -10.47 14.33
CA SER A 42 3.95 -10.99 15.47
C SER A 42 3.13 -9.89 16.14
N ASP A 43 3.74 -8.73 16.38
CA ASP A 43 3.10 -7.64 17.13
C ASP A 43 1.96 -7.02 16.32
N LYS A 44 2.13 -6.95 15.01
CA LYS A 44 1.08 -6.47 14.11
C LYS A 44 -0.10 -7.43 14.03
N LEU A 45 0.16 -8.73 14.06
CA LEU A 45 -0.89 -9.75 14.12
C LEU A 45 -1.66 -9.65 15.43
N LEU A 46 -0.96 -9.53 16.56
CA LEU A 46 -1.57 -9.35 17.86
C LEU A 46 -2.41 -8.07 17.92
N ARG A 47 -1.92 -6.97 17.35
CA ARG A 47 -2.67 -5.71 17.27
C ARG A 47 -3.90 -5.81 16.37
N ALA A 48 -3.82 -6.51 15.24
CA ALA A 48 -4.97 -6.72 14.37
C ALA A 48 -6.06 -7.54 15.07
N ALA A 49 -5.66 -8.60 15.79
CA ALA A 49 -6.58 -9.40 16.61
C ALA A 49 -7.27 -8.56 17.70
N GLN A 50 -6.54 -7.67 18.38
CA GLN A 50 -7.13 -6.72 19.34
C GLN A 50 -8.17 -5.79 18.73
N LEU A 51 -7.97 -5.39 17.46
CA LEU A 51 -8.89 -4.53 16.72
C LEU A 51 -10.05 -5.32 16.07
N GLY A 52 -10.09 -6.64 16.21
CA GLY A 52 -11.10 -7.49 15.58
C GLY A 52 -10.98 -7.59 14.06
N LEU A 53 -9.79 -7.30 13.50
CA LEU A 53 -9.54 -7.32 12.07
C LEU A 53 -8.44 -8.32 11.74
N GLU A 54 -8.50 -8.93 10.56
CA GLU A 54 -7.41 -9.78 10.09
C GLU A 54 -6.28 -8.94 9.52
N TYR A 55 -5.04 -9.21 9.96
CA TYR A 55 -3.87 -8.56 9.36
C TYR A 55 -3.70 -9.01 7.90
N PRO A 56 -3.43 -8.10 6.95
CA PRO A 56 -3.36 -8.44 5.53
C PRO A 56 -2.26 -9.48 5.26
N ARG A 57 -2.67 -10.64 4.76
CA ARG A 57 -1.79 -11.69 4.23
C ARG A 57 -1.52 -11.51 2.73
N ILE A 58 -2.43 -10.84 2.07
CA ILE A 58 -2.43 -10.55 0.64
C ILE A 58 -1.79 -9.20 0.37
N THR A 59 -1.12 -9.11 -0.77
CA THR A 59 -0.48 -7.87 -1.20
C THR A 59 -1.53 -6.83 -1.60
N ASN A 60 -1.19 -5.54 -1.53
CA ASN A 60 -2.10 -4.47 -1.96
C ASN A 60 -2.54 -4.62 -3.43
N GLN A 61 -1.69 -5.23 -4.27
CA GLN A 61 -2.04 -5.52 -5.67
C GLN A 61 -3.13 -6.59 -5.75
N GLN A 62 -3.03 -7.67 -4.97
CA GLN A 62 -4.04 -8.72 -4.91
C GLN A 62 -5.36 -8.19 -4.34
N LEU A 63 -5.30 -7.33 -3.32
CA LEU A 63 -6.47 -6.61 -2.80
C LEU A 63 -7.15 -5.75 -3.89
N ALA A 64 -6.35 -5.00 -4.64
CA ALA A 64 -6.87 -4.15 -5.72
C ALA A 64 -7.52 -4.98 -6.83
N LEU A 65 -6.90 -6.10 -7.23
CA LEU A 65 -7.47 -7.01 -8.23
C LEU A 65 -8.80 -7.61 -7.76
N ARG A 66 -8.87 -8.11 -6.52
CA ARG A 66 -10.10 -8.65 -5.95
C ARG A 66 -11.22 -7.61 -5.89
N GLY A 67 -10.89 -6.37 -5.53
CA GLY A 67 -11.87 -5.28 -5.53
C GLY A 67 -12.42 -4.96 -6.93
N LEU A 68 -11.58 -5.06 -7.98
CA LEU A 68 -12.04 -4.90 -9.36
C LEU A 68 -12.97 -6.04 -9.80
N GLU A 69 -12.63 -7.29 -9.45
CA GLU A 69 -13.47 -8.47 -9.72
C GLU A 69 -14.84 -8.36 -9.02
N GLU A 70 -14.88 -7.90 -7.77
CA GLU A 70 -16.12 -7.67 -7.02
C GLU A 70 -17.02 -6.60 -7.66
N CYS A 71 -16.42 -5.51 -8.17
CA CYS A 71 -17.15 -4.47 -8.90
C CYS A 71 -17.72 -5.00 -10.22
N GLN A 72 -16.92 -5.71 -11.01
CA GLN A 72 -17.35 -6.31 -12.29
C GLN A 72 -18.51 -7.29 -12.08
N TYR A 73 -18.40 -8.16 -11.07
CA TYR A 73 -19.47 -9.10 -10.72
C TYR A 73 -20.76 -8.36 -10.31
N SER A 74 -20.64 -7.26 -9.57
CA SER A 74 -21.80 -6.45 -9.15
C SER A 74 -22.51 -5.79 -10.34
N ASP A 75 -21.76 -5.29 -11.31
CA ASP A 75 -22.29 -4.68 -12.52
C ASP A 75 -23.03 -5.71 -13.40
N GLU A 76 -22.44 -6.90 -13.60
CA GLU A 76 -23.08 -7.99 -14.32
C GLU A 76 -24.39 -8.44 -13.64
N ARG A 77 -24.37 -8.61 -12.32
CA ARG A 77 -25.56 -9.01 -11.55
C ARG A 77 -26.68 -7.98 -11.63
N THR A 78 -26.32 -6.70 -11.67
CA THR A 78 -27.28 -5.59 -11.79
C THR A 78 -27.92 -5.58 -13.18
N PHE A 79 -27.16 -5.92 -14.22
CA PHE A 79 -27.66 -6.07 -15.59
C PHE A 79 -28.67 -7.22 -15.72
N TYR A 80 -28.37 -8.38 -15.11
CA TYR A 80 -29.27 -9.55 -15.15
C TYR A 80 -30.56 -9.38 -14.34
N MET A 81 -30.64 -8.42 -13.41
CA MET A 81 -31.83 -8.16 -12.59
C MET A 81 -32.75 -7.08 -13.18
N GLN A 82 -32.40 -6.48 -14.32
CA GLN A 82 -33.17 -5.44 -15.01
C GLN A 82 -33.85 -5.93 -16.31
N SER A 83 -33.66 -7.19 -16.69
CA SER A 83 -34.37 -7.85 -17.82
C SER A 83 -35.55 -8.67 -17.32
#